data_AF-D8JB17-F1
#
_entry.id   AF-D8JB17-F1
#
_cell.length_a   1.000
_cell.length_b   1.000
_cell.length_c   1.000
_cell.angle_alpha   90.00
_cell.angle_beta   90.00
_cell.angle_gamma   90.00
#
_symmetry.space_group_name_H-M   'P 1'
#
loop_
_entity.id
_entity.type
_entity.pdbx_description
1 polymer ?
#
loop_
_entity_poly.entity_id
_entity_poly.type
_entity_poly.pdbx_seq_one_letter_code
_entity_poly.pdbx_strand_id
1 'polypeptide(L)'
;MSEEYVTSETNLPPEPEGKEITLQISDKDTREIFNTRARISRNPDALTDPAPLTVVKGPHENKEEKWYIEILTTDIESESVDRKLLRTTLKEVKDDANIINTRSDEVKTLLRYLVETGQYSSVSQASRTIMFEYLADTYPELVDEYVDLKVELEHQELLDANQEKHDG
;
A
#
# COMPACT_ATOMS: atom_id res chain seq x y z
N MET A 1 -1.42 -22.71 -4.09
CA MET A 1 -2.80 -22.74 -3.52
C MET A 1 -3.59 -21.70 -4.30
N SER A 2 -4.87 -21.92 -4.58
CA SER A 2 -5.65 -20.95 -5.37
C SER A 2 -6.14 -19.82 -4.47
N GLU A 3 -5.60 -18.62 -4.66
CA GLU A 3 -6.01 -17.42 -3.93
C GLU A 3 -7.45 -17.06 -4.35
N GLU A 4 -8.37 -16.93 -3.39
CA GLU A 4 -9.77 -16.55 -3.65
C GLU A 4 -10.06 -15.24 -2.92
N TYR A 5 -10.63 -14.29 -3.66
CA TYR A 5 -10.88 -12.94 -3.16
C TYR A 5 -12.37 -12.63 -3.08
N VAL A 6 -12.73 -11.70 -2.21
CA VAL A 6 -14.10 -11.21 -2.02
C VAL A 6 -14.11 -9.68 -2.11
N THR A 7 -15.10 -9.12 -2.78
CA THR A 7 -15.36 -7.67 -2.81
C THR A 7 -16.85 -7.38 -2.77
N SER A 8 -17.21 -6.13 -2.49
CA SER A 8 -18.59 -5.63 -2.54
C SER A 8 -18.88 -5.01 -3.90
N GLU A 9 -20.09 -5.17 -4.42
CA GLU A 9 -20.53 -4.51 -5.67
C GLU A 9 -20.42 -2.98 -5.57
N THR A 10 -20.57 -2.42 -4.36
CA THR A 10 -20.37 -0.99 -4.10
C THR A 10 -18.94 -0.50 -4.34
N ASN A 11 -17.97 -1.40 -4.35
CA ASN A 11 -16.56 -1.09 -4.62
C ASN A 11 -16.25 -1.16 -6.13
N LEU A 12 -17.19 -1.65 -6.95
CA LEU A 12 -17.02 -1.74 -8.39
C LEU A 12 -17.41 -0.42 -9.08
N PRO A 13 -16.59 0.09 -10.01
CA PRO A 13 -17.01 1.17 -10.90
C PRO A 13 -18.12 0.69 -11.86
N PRO A 14 -18.88 1.61 -12.49
CA PRO A 14 -20.05 1.28 -13.32
C PRO A 14 -19.74 0.42 -14.56
N GLU A 15 -18.50 0.41 -15.04
CA GLU A 15 -18.04 -0.44 -16.14
C GLU A 15 -16.66 -1.03 -15.80
N PRO A 16 -16.61 -2.07 -14.94
CA PRO A 16 -15.35 -2.49 -14.34
C PRO A 16 -14.61 -3.55 -15.17
N GLU A 17 -15.25 -4.15 -16.17
CA GLU A 17 -14.68 -5.23 -16.96
C GLU A 17 -13.51 -4.76 -17.85
N GLY A 18 -12.40 -5.49 -17.80
CA GLY A 18 -11.25 -5.33 -18.69
C GLY A 18 -10.44 -4.03 -18.52
N LYS A 19 -10.85 -3.16 -17.58
CA LYS A 19 -10.12 -1.92 -17.25
C LYS A 19 -9.23 -2.14 -16.03
N GLU A 20 -8.11 -1.43 -16.00
CA GLU A 20 -7.31 -1.30 -14.78
C GLU A 20 -8.06 -0.43 -13.78
N ILE A 21 -8.34 -0.99 -12.60
CA ILE A 21 -9.07 -0.34 -11.52
C ILE A 21 -8.36 -0.56 -10.18
N THR A 22 -8.50 0.39 -9.27
CA THR A 22 -8.14 0.19 -7.86
C THR A 22 -9.36 -0.39 -7.14
N LEU A 23 -9.22 -1.57 -6.56
CA LEU A 23 -10.30 -2.31 -5.93
C LEU A 23 -9.93 -2.71 -4.50
N GLN A 24 -10.85 -2.47 -3.57
CA GLN A 24 -10.76 -3.04 -2.23
C GLN A 24 -11.22 -4.49 -2.27
N ILE A 25 -10.35 -5.40 -1.85
CA ILE A 25 -10.63 -6.84 -1.78
C ILE A 25 -10.30 -7.38 -0.40
N SER A 26 -10.95 -8.48 -0.06
CA SER A 26 -10.64 -9.31 1.10
C SER A 26 -10.12 -10.65 0.61
N ASP A 27 -8.99 -11.09 1.15
CA ASP A 27 -8.55 -12.48 1.00
C ASP A 27 -9.49 -13.40 1.79
N LYS A 28 -9.95 -14.50 1.18
CA LYS A 28 -10.92 -15.40 1.80
C LYS A 28 -10.32 -16.27 2.91
N ASP A 29 -9.03 -16.61 2.80
CA ASP A 29 -8.33 -17.49 3.73
C ASP A 29 -7.82 -16.70 4.95
N THR A 30 -7.19 -15.54 4.71
CA THR A 30 -6.61 -14.72 5.78
C THR A 30 -7.58 -13.69 6.36
N ARG A 31 -8.66 -13.38 5.62
CA ARG A 31 -9.61 -12.27 5.93
C ARG A 31 -8.95 -10.89 5.96
N GLU A 32 -7.76 -10.77 5.38
CA GLU A 32 -7.08 -9.49 5.25
C GLU A 32 -7.76 -8.62 4.20
N ILE A 33 -8.01 -7.35 4.52
CA ILE A 33 -8.64 -6.37 3.63
C ILE A 33 -7.59 -5.38 3.16
N PHE A 34 -7.46 -5.21 1.85
CA PHE A 34 -6.50 -4.29 1.24
C PHE A 34 -7.02 -3.73 -0.09
N ASN A 35 -6.40 -2.65 -0.56
CA ASN A 35 -6.66 -2.08 -1.88
C ASN A 35 -5.56 -2.52 -2.84
N THR A 36 -5.92 -2.95 -4.04
CA THR A 36 -4.95 -3.34 -5.06
C THR A 36 -5.36 -2.84 -6.44
N ARG A 37 -4.38 -2.72 -7.34
CA ARG A 37 -4.63 -2.50 -8.76
C ARG A 37 -4.92 -3.84 -9.41
N ALA A 38 -6.01 -3.91 -10.15
CA ALA A 38 -6.44 -5.15 -10.76
C ALA A 38 -7.19 -4.91 -12.06
N ARG A 39 -7.28 -5.95 -12.88
CA ARG A 39 -8.32 -6.09 -13.90
C ARG A 39 -9.31 -7.13 -13.42
N ILE A 40 -10.60 -6.90 -13.66
CA ILE A 40 -11.62 -7.89 -13.39
C ILE A 40 -12.39 -8.24 -14.65
N SER A 41 -12.90 -9.45 -14.70
CA SER A 41 -13.69 -9.96 -15.82
C SER A 41 -14.63 -11.06 -15.35
N ARG A 42 -15.80 -11.18 -15.98
CA ARG A 42 -16.66 -12.35 -15.84
C ARG A 42 -16.14 -13.56 -16.62
N ASN A 43 -15.31 -13.31 -17.63
CA ASN A 43 -14.66 -14.33 -18.44
C ASN A 43 -13.18 -14.48 -18.02
N PRO A 44 -12.75 -15.65 -17.51
CA PRO A 44 -11.35 -15.86 -17.12
C PRO A 44 -10.39 -15.78 -18.31
N ASP A 45 -10.84 -16.16 -19.51
CA ASP A 45 -10.01 -16.15 -20.73
C ASP A 45 -9.66 -14.72 -21.20
N ALA A 46 -10.28 -13.70 -20.60
CA ALA A 46 -9.97 -12.29 -20.87
C ALA A 46 -8.83 -11.75 -19.98
N LEU A 47 -8.29 -12.56 -19.07
CA LEU A 47 -7.25 -12.21 -18.12
C LEU A 47 -6.04 -13.13 -18.29
N THR A 48 -4.84 -12.67 -17.95
CA THR A 48 -3.60 -13.45 -18.13
C THR A 48 -3.42 -14.49 -17.03
N ASP A 49 -3.64 -14.08 -15.78
CA ASP A 49 -3.58 -14.96 -14.59
C ASP A 49 -4.80 -14.73 -13.69
N PRO A 50 -5.96 -15.35 -14.01
CA PRO A 50 -7.20 -15.11 -13.31
C PRO A 50 -7.29 -15.87 -11.98
N ALA A 51 -7.43 -15.13 -10.87
CA ALA A 51 -7.87 -15.65 -9.58
C ALA A 51 -9.40 -15.52 -9.43
N PRO A 52 -10.09 -16.44 -8.71
CA PRO A 52 -11.52 -16.30 -8.42
C PRO A 52 -11.82 -15.07 -7.54
N LEU A 53 -12.84 -14.29 -7.94
CA LEU A 53 -13.36 -13.15 -7.20
C LEU A 53 -14.86 -13.32 -6.93
N THR A 54 -15.28 -13.20 -5.68
CA THR A 54 -16.69 -13.18 -5.30
C THR A 54 -17.16 -11.74 -5.09
N VAL A 55 -18.15 -11.29 -5.87
CA VAL A 55 -18.75 -9.97 -5.75
C VAL A 55 -20.07 -10.08 -4.97
N VAL A 56 -20.15 -9.42 -3.82
CA VAL A 56 -21.33 -9.43 -2.94
C VAL A 56 -22.22 -8.23 -3.24
N LYS A 57 -23.49 -8.47 -3.58
CA LYS A 57 -24.47 -7.40 -3.88
C LYS A 57 -25.09 -6.82 -2.60
N GLY A 58 -24.26 -6.15 -1.79
CA GLY A 58 -24.71 -5.41 -0.60
C GLY A 58 -24.92 -6.25 0.67
N PRO A 59 -25.06 -5.60 1.84
CA PRO A 59 -25.01 -6.25 3.15
C PRO A 59 -26.26 -7.07 3.52
N HIS A 60 -27.33 -7.00 2.72
CA HIS A 60 -28.63 -7.61 3.01
C HIS A 60 -29.17 -8.49 1.88
N GLU A 61 -28.47 -8.61 0.74
CA GLU A 61 -28.86 -9.55 -0.31
C GLU A 61 -27.88 -10.72 -0.37
N ASN A 62 -28.40 -11.94 -0.23
CA ASN A 62 -27.65 -13.19 -0.41
C ASN A 62 -27.37 -13.49 -1.89
N LYS A 63 -26.99 -12.47 -2.68
CA LYS A 63 -26.64 -12.63 -4.09
C LYS A 63 -25.15 -12.40 -4.24
N GLU A 64 -24.44 -13.50 -4.43
CA GLU A 64 -23.02 -13.53 -4.77
C GLU A 64 -22.89 -13.76 -6.28
N GLU A 65 -22.05 -12.96 -6.93
CA GLU A 65 -21.72 -13.12 -8.35
C GLU A 65 -20.26 -13.54 -8.47
N LYS A 66 -19.98 -14.61 -9.22
CA LYS A 66 -18.62 -15.10 -9.43
C LYS A 66 -17.96 -14.39 -10.61
N TRP A 67 -16.82 -13.79 -10.36
CA TRP A 67 -15.97 -13.06 -11.28
C TRP A 67 -14.54 -13.61 -11.20
N TYR A 68 -13.65 -13.03 -11.98
CA TYR A 68 -12.23 -13.28 -11.95
C TYR A 68 -11.47 -11.95 -11.81
N ILE A 69 -10.38 -11.99 -11.07
CA ILE A 69 -9.48 -10.87 -10.82
C ILE A 69 -8.07 -11.26 -11.25
N GLU A 70 -7.44 -10.38 -12.02
CA GLU A 70 -6.01 -10.38 -12.28
C GLU A 70 -5.45 -9.25 -11.43
N ILE A 71 -4.76 -9.59 -10.34
CA ILE A 71 -4.03 -8.58 -9.57
C ILE A 71 -2.90 -8.12 -10.48
N LEU A 72 -2.91 -6.83 -10.82
CA LEU A 72 -1.81 -6.20 -11.54
C LEU A 72 -0.71 -5.95 -10.52
N THR A 73 -0.02 -7.02 -10.16
CA THR A 73 1.30 -6.90 -9.56
C THR A 73 2.14 -6.17 -10.58
N THR A 74 2.64 -4.98 -10.24
CA THR A 74 3.87 -4.52 -10.89
C THR A 74 4.84 -5.66 -10.67
N ASP A 75 5.34 -6.30 -11.74
CA ASP A 75 6.29 -7.40 -11.63
C ASP A 75 7.37 -7.03 -10.61
N ILE A 76 7.27 -7.57 -9.40
CA ILE A 76 8.32 -7.44 -8.37
C ILE A 76 9.47 -8.42 -8.72
N GLU A 77 9.32 -9.20 -9.80
CA GLU A 77 10.35 -10.07 -10.34
C GLU A 77 11.22 -9.41 -11.45
N SER A 78 11.26 -8.08 -11.51
CA SER A 78 12.39 -7.38 -12.14
C SER A 78 12.87 -6.21 -11.28
N GLU A 79 14.10 -6.34 -10.77
CA GLU A 79 14.96 -5.37 -10.08
C GLU A 79 14.78 -3.91 -10.54
N SER A 80 13.86 -3.18 -9.93
CA SER A 80 14.02 -1.76 -9.61
C SER A 80 12.79 -1.26 -8.89
N VAL A 81 13.01 -0.55 -7.79
CA VAL A 81 11.98 0.22 -7.10
C VAL A 81 11.33 1.17 -8.11
N ASP A 82 9.99 1.23 -8.16
CA ASP A 82 9.28 2.24 -8.95
C ASP A 82 9.51 3.62 -8.35
N ARG A 83 10.60 4.24 -8.77
CA ARG A 83 11.08 5.55 -8.30
C ARG A 83 10.05 6.65 -8.53
N LYS A 84 9.27 6.57 -9.60
CA LYS A 84 8.27 7.58 -9.95
C LYS A 84 7.09 7.51 -8.98
N LEU A 85 6.63 6.31 -8.66
CA LEU A 85 5.60 6.09 -7.65
C LEU A 85 6.10 6.55 -6.28
N LEU A 86 7.30 6.13 -5.86
CA LEU A 86 7.90 6.51 -4.58
C LEU A 86 8.01 8.04 -4.42
N ARG A 87 8.40 8.76 -5.48
CA ARG A 87 8.45 10.22 -5.50
C ARG A 87 7.11 10.89 -5.36
N THR A 88 6.07 10.31 -5.96
CA THR A 88 4.70 10.82 -5.85
C THR A 88 4.21 10.65 -4.42
N THR A 89 4.35 9.44 -3.87
CA THR A 89 3.95 9.12 -2.50
C THR A 89 4.70 9.98 -1.47
N LEU A 90 6.00 10.22 -1.64
CA LEU A 90 6.78 11.06 -0.73
C LEU A 90 6.28 12.51 -0.67
N LYS A 91 5.83 13.05 -1.80
CA LYS A 91 5.24 14.40 -1.85
C LYS A 91 3.86 14.43 -1.18
N GLU A 92 3.02 13.45 -1.47
CA GLU A 92 1.67 13.35 -0.89
C GLU A 92 1.71 13.18 0.63
N VAL A 93 2.64 12.38 1.17
CA VAL A 93 2.81 12.19 2.62
C VAL A 93 3.27 13.47 3.33
N LYS A 94 4.03 14.35 2.65
CA LYS A 94 4.42 15.66 3.21
C LYS A 94 3.20 16.57 3.45
N ASP A 95 2.17 16.39 2.65
CA ASP A 95 0.94 17.19 2.69
C ASP A 95 -0.14 16.59 3.62
N ASP A 96 -0.02 15.31 4.00
CA ASP A 96 -1.02 14.60 4.81
C ASP A 96 -0.47 14.16 6.19
N ALA A 97 -0.78 14.95 7.23
CA ALA A 97 -0.17 14.83 8.56
C ALA A 97 -0.67 13.65 9.43
N ASN A 98 -1.38 12.68 8.86
CA ASN A 98 -2.21 11.76 9.66
C ASN A 98 -1.99 10.27 9.37
N ILE A 99 -0.74 9.87 9.16
CA ILE A 99 -0.45 8.53 8.66
C ILE A 99 0.16 7.68 9.79
N ILE A 100 -0.61 6.67 10.17
CA ILE A 100 -0.36 5.58 11.13
C ILE A 100 -0.78 5.86 12.59
N ASN A 101 -2.07 5.70 12.85
CA ASN A 101 -2.60 5.34 14.17
C ASN A 101 -2.78 3.82 14.20
N THR A 102 -1.78 3.07 14.66
CA THR A 102 -1.89 1.60 14.84
C THR A 102 -3.01 1.30 15.84
N ARG A 103 -4.16 0.83 15.34
CA ARG A 103 -5.35 0.56 16.16
C ARG A 103 -5.26 -0.73 16.98
N SER A 104 -4.29 -1.60 16.75
CA SER A 104 -4.11 -2.86 17.50
C SER A 104 -3.62 -2.58 18.93
N ASP A 105 -4.39 -3.07 19.90
CA ASP A 105 -4.06 -2.95 21.33
C ASP A 105 -2.92 -3.90 21.73
N GLU A 106 -2.72 -4.99 20.99
CA GLU A 106 -1.58 -5.89 21.13
C GLU A 106 -0.26 -5.18 20.84
N VAL A 107 -0.17 -4.50 19.69
CA VAL A 107 1.05 -3.75 19.31
C VAL A 107 1.32 -2.63 20.30
N LYS A 108 0.29 -1.88 20.73
CA LYS A 108 0.45 -0.84 21.75
C LYS A 108 0.97 -1.41 23.07
N THR A 109 0.49 -2.57 23.48
CA THR A 109 0.91 -3.23 24.72
C THR A 109 2.38 -3.64 24.65
N LEU A 110 2.81 -4.25 23.55
CA LEU A 110 4.20 -4.64 23.33
C LEU A 110 5.14 -3.42 23.26
N LEU A 111 4.78 -2.40 22.49
CA LEU A 111 5.57 -1.16 22.40
C LEU A 111 5.68 -0.47 23.75
N ARG A 112 4.59 -0.43 24.52
CA ARG A 112 4.59 0.15 25.86
C ARG A 112 5.48 -0.65 26.81
N TYR A 113 5.42 -1.97 26.77
CA TYR A 113 6.31 -2.83 27.56
C TYR A 113 7.79 -2.57 27.26
N LEU A 114 8.16 -2.41 25.99
CA LEU A 114 9.54 -2.10 25.60
C LEU A 114 10.01 -0.73 26.13
N VAL A 115 9.12 0.25 26.19
CA VAL A 115 9.43 1.56 26.81
C VAL A 115 9.55 1.43 28.33
N GLU A 116 8.63 0.73 28.98
CA GLU A 116 8.65 0.56 30.44
C GLU A 116 9.87 -0.26 30.91
N THR A 117 10.40 -1.14 30.07
CA THR A 117 11.65 -1.88 30.32
C THR A 117 12.91 -1.11 29.92
N GLY A 118 12.78 0.13 29.43
CA GLY A 118 13.91 1.01 29.12
C GLY A 118 14.63 0.71 27.80
N GLN A 119 14.08 -0.16 26.95
CA GLN A 119 14.64 -0.44 25.62
C GLN A 119 14.51 0.77 24.68
N TYR A 120 13.45 1.57 24.85
CA TYR A 120 13.21 2.79 24.08
C TYR A 120 12.72 3.93 24.97
N SER A 121 12.95 5.18 24.55
CA SER A 121 12.54 6.38 25.30
C SER A 121 11.06 6.73 25.17
N SER A 122 10.38 6.24 24.12
CA SER A 122 8.96 6.49 23.87
C SER A 122 8.36 5.46 22.93
N VAL A 123 7.03 5.31 22.97
CA VAL A 123 6.28 4.41 22.07
C VAL A 123 6.47 4.81 20.61
N SER A 124 6.50 6.11 20.31
CA SER A 124 6.73 6.62 18.97
C SER A 124 8.16 6.38 18.48
N GLN A 125 9.16 6.38 19.36
CA GLN A 125 10.52 5.96 18.99
C GLN A 125 10.53 4.46 18.69
N ALA A 126 10.03 3.63 19.61
CA ALA A 126 9.99 2.18 19.45
C ALA A 126 9.29 1.77 18.14
N SER A 127 8.11 2.34 17.88
CA SER A 127 7.33 2.07 16.66
C SER A 127 8.13 2.40 15.39
N ARG A 128 8.69 3.62 15.31
CA ARG A 128 9.45 4.05 14.14
C ARG A 128 10.69 3.21 13.92
N THR A 129 11.45 2.93 14.98
CA THR A 129 12.67 2.14 14.90
C THR A 129 12.36 0.72 14.42
N ILE A 130 11.42 0.02 15.06
CA ILE A 130 11.07 -1.36 14.71
C ILE A 130 10.52 -1.45 13.28
N MET A 131 9.62 -0.54 12.89
CA MET A 131 9.09 -0.51 11.53
C MET A 131 10.18 -0.26 10.49
N PHE A 132 11.08 0.70 10.76
CA PHE A 132 12.14 1.02 9.82
C PHE A 132 13.18 -0.09 9.71
N GLU A 133 13.58 -0.70 10.83
CA GLU A 133 14.47 -1.86 10.85
C GLU A 133 13.87 -3.03 10.06
N TYR A 134 12.59 -3.35 10.28
CA TYR A 134 11.90 -4.39 9.51
C TYR A 134 11.88 -4.08 8.01
N LEU A 135 11.62 -2.82 7.63
CA LEU A 135 11.63 -2.40 6.23
C LEU A 135 13.02 -2.49 5.61
N ALA A 136 14.07 -2.10 6.34
CA ALA A 136 15.45 -2.19 5.87
C ALA A 136 15.90 -3.65 5.67
N ASP A 137 15.50 -4.55 6.57
CA ASP A 137 15.84 -5.96 6.48
C ASP A 137 15.04 -6.68 5.38
N THR A 138 13.77 -6.33 5.20
CA THR A 138 12.85 -7.04 4.28
C THR A 138 12.86 -6.46 2.87
N TYR A 139 13.06 -5.15 2.74
CA TYR A 139 13.00 -4.39 1.48
C TYR A 139 14.18 -3.41 1.36
N PRO A 140 15.45 -3.88 1.40
CA PRO A 140 16.62 -3.01 1.43
C PRO A 140 16.70 -2.05 0.23
N GLU A 141 16.41 -2.53 -0.98
CA GLU A 141 16.45 -1.70 -2.20
C GLU A 141 15.45 -0.53 -2.14
N LEU A 142 14.26 -0.75 -1.53
CA LEU A 142 13.26 0.30 -1.34
C LEU A 142 13.73 1.38 -0.36
N VAL A 143 14.40 0.97 0.71
CA VAL A 143 14.96 1.91 1.69
C VAL A 143 16.09 2.72 1.08
N ASP A 144 16.99 2.08 0.33
CA ASP A 144 18.09 2.76 -0.35
C ASP A 144 17.56 3.79 -1.35
N GLU A 145 16.62 3.40 -2.21
CA GLU A 145 16.03 4.31 -3.20
C GLU A 145 15.26 5.47 -2.54
N TYR A 146 14.57 5.20 -1.42
CA TYR A 146 13.92 6.25 -0.63
C TYR A 146 14.92 7.27 -0.09
N VAL A 147 16.06 6.81 0.43
CA VAL A 147 17.12 7.69 0.95
C VAL A 147 17.69 8.55 -0.16
N ASP A 148 18.05 7.96 -1.30
CA ASP A 148 18.58 8.69 -2.45
C ASP A 148 17.61 9.75 -2.96
N LEU A 149 16.35 9.35 -3.15
CA LEU A 149 15.30 10.24 -3.63
C LEU A 149 15.01 11.39 -2.65
N LYS A 150 15.07 11.13 -1.34
CA LYS A 150 14.90 12.16 -0.32
C LYS A 150 16.02 13.19 -0.39
N VAL A 151 17.27 12.75 -0.53
CA VAL A 151 18.43 13.65 -0.69
C VAL A 151 18.29 14.49 -1.96
N GLU A 152 17.88 13.89 -3.07
CA GLU A 152 17.62 14.62 -4.32
C GLU A 152 16.55 15.70 -4.16
N LEU A 153 15.45 15.40 -3.48
CA LEU A 153 14.37 16.38 -3.24
C LEU A 153 14.82 17.51 -2.33
N GLU A 154 15.51 17.21 -1.24
CA GLU A 154 16.07 18.23 -0.34
C GLU A 154 17.06 19.15 -1.09
N HIS A 155 17.89 18.58 -1.96
CA HIS A 155 18.80 19.36 -2.80
C HIS A 155 18.06 20.24 -3.81
N GLN A 156 17.00 19.72 -4.45
CA GLN A 156 16.18 20.50 -5.37
C GLN A 156 15.48 21.67 -4.66
N GLU A 157 14.91 21.45 -3.47
CA GLU A 157 14.28 22.51 -2.67
C GLU A 157 15.26 23.64 -2.33
N LEU A 158 16.53 23.32 -2.05
CA LEU A 158 17.58 24.31 -1.80
C LEU A 158 17.98 25.10 -3.04
N LEU A 159 18.01 24.46 -4.21
CA LEU A 159 18.30 25.15 -5.49
C LEU A 159 17.16 26.09 -5.88
N ASP A 160 15.93 25.63 -5.79
CA ASP A 160 14.73 26.41 -6.11
C ASP A 160 14.64 27.66 -5.20
N ALA A 161 14.87 27.47 -3.89
CA ALA A 161 14.89 28.57 -2.91
C ALA A 161 16.03 29.58 -3.12
N ASN A 162 17.13 29.19 -3.76
CA ASN A 162 18.23 30.09 -4.10
C ASN A 162 18.01 30.83 -5.42
N GLN A 163 17.29 30.24 -6.38
CA GLN A 163 16.90 30.93 -7.62
C GLN A 163 15.86 32.03 -7.35
N GLU A 164 14.87 31.77 -6.49
CA GLU A 164 13.88 32.78 -6.09
C GLU A 164 14.50 34.00 -5.38
N LYS A 165 15.68 33.86 -4.76
CA LYS A 165 16.40 34.96 -4.12
C LYS A 165 17.26 35.80 -5.07
N HIS A 166 17.54 35.31 -6.27
CA HIS A 166 18.36 36.02 -7.25
C HIS A 166 17.54 36.78 -8.30
N ASP A 167 16.26 36.44 -8.46
CA ASP A 167 15.31 37.09 -9.38
C ASP A 167 14.36 38.11 -8.69
N GLY A 168 14.59 38.42 -7.40
CA GLY A 168 13.85 39.43 -6.62
C GLY A 168 14.73 40.59 -6.17
#